data_AF-A0A970FRP1-F1
#
_entry.id   AF-A0A970FRP1-F1
#
_cell.length_a   1.000
_cell.length_b   1.000
_cell.length_c   1.000
_cell.angle_alpha   90.00
_cell.angle_beta   90.00
_cell.angle_gamma   90.00
#
_symmetry.space_group_name_H-M   'P 1'
#
loop_
_entity.id
_entity.type
_entity.pdbx_description
1 polymer ?
#
loop_
_entity_poly.entity_id
_entity_poly.type
_entity_poly.pdbx_seq_one_letter_code
_entity_poly.pdbx_strand_id
1 'polypeptide(L)'
;MRSRKRNTADIAISKNSNESAAITECLKLLNADNLISENDIVAIIPNWVQDKTPDTGIVVGEESLGTLIDFVKSRNPKRIVIATGSGGGNTKQVLERYRHIISEKSCEFIDLNEGPFIRVNINHSMPSSTNLNKLYEEMTCMISFTQLKIHEEGTISGTVKNVAMSWPPSAEHGTPKKNTGIHNDLHGFIRAMSEILPIDLSVVSANPAMIGTGPGKGIPKHTGLVVAGTDPFAVDTVGARLLGFKPQAVRYLYEAGQKGLGETDINRMNFYGIPLIQAEKDFSLSAYGTSISVDEN
;
A
#
# COMPACT_ATOMS: atom_id res chain seq x y z
N MET A 1 -12.16 14.96 9.52
CA MET A 1 -11.34 13.93 8.86
C MET A 1 -12.26 12.83 8.37
N ARG A 2 -11.98 12.30 7.18
CA ARG A 2 -12.67 11.15 6.60
C ARG A 2 -12.48 9.91 7.48
N SER A 3 -13.46 9.01 7.49
CA SER A 3 -13.31 7.65 8.04
C SER A 3 -13.26 6.64 6.89
N ARG A 4 -12.72 5.44 7.14
CA ARG A 4 -12.79 4.34 6.15
C ARG A 4 -14.26 4.05 5.83
N LYS A 5 -14.53 3.74 4.57
CA LYS A 5 -15.88 3.39 4.09
C LYS A 5 -16.39 2.05 4.63
N ARG A 6 -15.47 1.12 4.92
CA ARG A 6 -15.76 -0.16 5.54
C ARG A 6 -14.84 -0.36 6.75
N ASN A 7 -15.42 -0.79 7.86
CA ASN A 7 -14.70 -0.96 9.14
C ASN A 7 -14.45 -2.43 9.50
N THR A 8 -14.85 -3.38 8.65
CA THR A 8 -14.54 -4.80 8.81
C THR A 8 -13.14 -5.11 8.28
N ALA A 9 -12.47 -6.06 8.93
CA ALA A 9 -11.16 -6.57 8.54
C ALA A 9 -11.32 -7.73 7.54
N ASP A 10 -11.89 -7.42 6.36
CA ASP A 10 -12.07 -8.37 5.27
C ASP A 10 -10.77 -8.47 4.46
N ILE A 11 -10.26 -9.70 4.30
CA ILE A 11 -9.00 -10.01 3.62
C ILE A 11 -9.26 -11.05 2.54
N ALA A 12 -8.91 -10.72 1.30
CA ALA A 12 -8.82 -11.69 0.22
C ALA A 12 -7.36 -12.00 -0.09
N ILE A 13 -7.07 -13.28 -0.27
CA ILE A 13 -5.76 -13.75 -0.73
C ILE A 13 -5.98 -14.58 -1.99
N SER A 14 -5.31 -14.23 -3.08
CA SER A 14 -5.31 -14.98 -4.34
C SER A 14 -3.89 -15.31 -4.78
N LYS A 15 -3.76 -16.34 -5.60
CA LYS A 15 -2.49 -16.75 -6.21
C LYS A 15 -2.71 -17.02 -7.68
N ASN A 16 -2.04 -16.25 -8.53
CA ASN A 16 -2.12 -16.41 -9.97
C ASN A 16 -0.75 -16.06 -10.60
N SER A 17 -0.40 -16.71 -11.71
CA SER A 17 0.81 -16.34 -12.46
C SER A 17 0.69 -14.95 -13.11
N ASN A 18 -0.54 -14.50 -13.38
CA ASN A 18 -0.86 -13.15 -13.83
C ASN A 18 -1.31 -12.29 -12.63
N GLU A 19 -0.54 -11.24 -12.31
CA GLU A 19 -0.82 -10.33 -11.18
C GLU A 19 -2.18 -9.63 -11.31
N SER A 20 -2.56 -9.17 -12.51
CA SER A 20 -3.87 -8.57 -12.78
C SER A 20 -5.04 -9.52 -12.52
N ALA A 21 -4.88 -10.80 -12.87
CA ALA A 21 -5.89 -11.82 -12.58
C ALA A 21 -6.03 -12.03 -11.06
N ALA A 22 -4.91 -12.15 -10.34
CA ALA A 22 -4.90 -12.25 -8.88
C ALA A 22 -5.58 -11.03 -8.22
N ILE A 23 -5.29 -9.81 -8.67
CA ILE A 23 -5.95 -8.58 -8.19
C ILE A 23 -7.46 -8.67 -8.44
N THR A 24 -7.89 -9.03 -9.65
CA THR A 24 -9.31 -9.14 -10.00
C THR A 24 -10.04 -10.17 -9.14
N GLU A 25 -9.43 -11.32 -8.87
CA GLU A 25 -9.97 -12.35 -7.97
C GLU A 25 -10.14 -11.81 -6.56
N CYS A 26 -9.14 -11.13 -6.01
CA CYS A 26 -9.19 -10.49 -4.70
C CYS A 26 -10.34 -9.46 -4.61
N LEU A 27 -10.48 -8.59 -5.60
CA LEU A 27 -11.52 -7.56 -5.63
C LEU A 27 -12.94 -8.16 -5.66
N LYS A 28 -13.12 -9.27 -6.39
CA LYS A 28 -14.38 -10.03 -6.41
C LYS A 28 -14.68 -10.66 -5.04
N LEU A 29 -13.69 -11.33 -4.44
CA LEU A 29 -13.85 -11.98 -3.13
C LEU A 29 -14.24 -10.99 -2.02
N LEU A 30 -13.74 -9.76 -2.08
CA LEU A 30 -14.07 -8.70 -1.12
C LEU A 30 -15.44 -8.03 -1.35
N ASN A 31 -16.10 -8.34 -2.47
CA ASN A 31 -17.21 -7.53 -2.98
C ASN A 31 -16.85 -6.04 -2.98
N ALA A 32 -15.67 -5.71 -3.54
CA ALA A 32 -15.10 -4.37 -3.51
C ALA A 32 -15.93 -3.36 -4.31
N ASP A 33 -16.79 -3.83 -5.22
CA ASP A 33 -17.85 -3.07 -5.90
C ASP A 33 -18.53 -2.05 -5.01
N ASN A 34 -18.92 -2.47 -3.80
CA ASN A 34 -19.73 -1.67 -2.87
C ASN A 34 -18.91 -0.59 -2.13
N LEU A 35 -17.60 -0.46 -2.41
CA LEU A 35 -16.75 0.58 -1.83
C LEU A 35 -16.77 1.88 -2.64
N ILE A 36 -17.10 1.80 -3.93
CA ILE A 36 -17.01 2.92 -4.88
C ILE A 36 -18.41 3.26 -5.39
N SER A 37 -18.75 4.54 -5.33
CA SER A 37 -20.01 5.10 -5.83
C SER A 37 -19.73 6.17 -6.88
N GLU A 38 -20.77 6.54 -7.62
CA GLU A 38 -20.69 7.60 -8.64
C GLU A 38 -20.30 8.98 -8.07
N ASN A 39 -20.51 9.21 -6.78
CA ASN A 39 -20.16 10.46 -6.11
C ASN A 39 -18.70 10.52 -5.67
N ASP A 40 -17.95 9.43 -5.79
CA ASP A 40 -16.61 9.35 -5.24
C ASP A 40 -15.56 10.08 -6.07
N ILE A 41 -14.67 10.77 -5.38
CA ILE A 41 -13.35 11.17 -5.88
C ILE A 41 -12.38 10.09 -5.38
N VAL A 42 -11.97 9.20 -6.28
CA VAL A 42 -11.12 8.05 -5.97
C VAL A 42 -9.66 8.41 -6.20
N ALA A 43 -8.87 8.39 -5.14
CA ALA A 43 -7.42 8.51 -5.21
C ALA A 43 -6.77 7.12 -5.16
N ILE A 44 -6.06 6.73 -6.21
CA ILE A 44 -5.25 5.51 -6.26
C ILE A 44 -3.80 5.92 -5.97
N ILE A 45 -3.20 5.32 -4.94
CA ILE A 45 -1.85 5.60 -4.46
C ILE A 45 -0.93 4.42 -4.83
N PRO A 46 -0.38 4.38 -6.06
CA PRO A 46 0.59 3.36 -6.44
C PRO A 46 1.95 3.60 -5.78
N ASN A 47 2.65 2.52 -5.45
CA ASN A 47 3.99 2.60 -4.89
C ASN A 47 5.04 2.95 -5.96
N TRP A 48 5.45 4.22 -6.00
CA TRP A 48 6.49 4.75 -6.89
C TRP A 48 7.66 5.28 -6.06
N VAL A 49 8.82 4.59 -6.11
CA VAL A 49 9.99 4.95 -5.31
C VAL A 49 11.03 5.70 -6.13
N GLN A 50 11.36 5.20 -7.32
CA GLN A 50 12.35 5.76 -8.25
C GLN A 50 12.19 5.06 -9.61
N ASP A 51 12.87 5.55 -10.65
CA ASP A 51 12.76 5.00 -11.99
C ASP A 51 13.40 3.60 -12.08
N LYS A 52 12.56 2.58 -11.96
CA LYS A 52 12.88 1.15 -11.99
C LYS A 52 11.73 0.41 -12.66
N THR A 53 12.02 -0.81 -13.10
CA THR A 53 11.04 -1.73 -13.67
C THR A 53 10.32 -2.52 -12.56
N PRO A 54 9.06 -2.94 -12.75
CA PRO A 54 8.27 -3.61 -11.70
C PRO A 54 8.81 -4.97 -11.25
N ASP A 55 9.55 -5.67 -12.12
CA ASP A 55 10.25 -6.93 -11.83
C ASP A 55 11.28 -6.80 -10.68
N THR A 56 11.75 -5.59 -10.39
CA THR A 56 12.59 -5.31 -9.23
C THR A 56 11.83 -5.36 -7.90
N GLY A 57 10.50 -5.31 -7.94
CA GLY A 57 9.64 -5.12 -6.77
C GLY A 57 9.71 -3.71 -6.17
N ILE A 58 10.47 -2.77 -6.75
CA ILE A 58 10.61 -1.40 -6.25
C ILE A 58 9.37 -0.56 -6.54
N VAL A 59 8.74 -0.77 -7.69
CA VAL A 59 7.52 -0.09 -8.13
C VAL A 59 6.44 -1.10 -8.53
N VAL A 60 5.19 -0.66 -8.61
CA VAL A 60 4.06 -1.52 -9.01
C VAL A 60 4.04 -1.81 -10.52
N GLY A 61 3.42 -2.92 -10.94
CA GLY A 61 3.23 -3.26 -12.36
C GLY A 61 2.35 -2.25 -13.12
N GLU A 62 2.72 -1.92 -14.35
CA GLU A 62 1.92 -1.06 -15.23
C GLU A 62 0.55 -1.70 -15.54
N GLU A 63 0.54 -2.93 -16.06
CA GLU A 63 -0.69 -3.65 -16.44
C GLU A 63 -1.64 -3.86 -15.25
N SER A 64 -1.08 -4.18 -14.08
CA SER A 64 -1.83 -4.37 -12.82
C SER A 64 -2.44 -3.08 -12.30
N LEU A 65 -1.71 -1.96 -12.41
CA LEU A 65 -2.29 -0.64 -12.14
C LEU A 65 -3.43 -0.36 -13.13
N GLY A 66 -3.24 -0.68 -14.40
CA GLY A 66 -4.28 -0.57 -15.42
C GLY A 66 -5.55 -1.36 -15.06
N THR A 67 -5.39 -2.59 -14.59
CA THR A 67 -6.51 -3.45 -14.14
C THR A 67 -7.25 -2.85 -12.96
N LEU A 68 -6.52 -2.31 -11.98
CA LEU A 68 -7.13 -1.62 -10.85
C LEU A 68 -7.90 -0.36 -11.29
N ILE A 69 -7.36 0.40 -12.24
CA ILE A 69 -8.06 1.56 -12.83
C ILE A 69 -9.33 1.12 -13.54
N ASP A 70 -9.32 0.05 -14.33
CA ASP A 70 -10.52 -0.45 -15.03
C ASP A 70 -11.60 -0.93 -14.05
N PHE A 71 -11.18 -1.57 -12.95
CA PHE A 71 -12.08 -1.89 -11.85
C PHE A 71 -12.75 -0.63 -11.28
N VAL A 72 -11.98 0.42 -10.99
CA VAL A 72 -12.53 1.69 -10.48
C VAL A 72 -13.45 2.35 -11.51
N LYS A 73 -13.02 2.46 -12.78
CA LYS A 73 -13.77 3.10 -13.87
C LYS A 73 -15.13 2.47 -14.10
N SER A 74 -15.23 1.15 -14.01
CA SER A 74 -16.50 0.44 -14.21
C SER A 74 -17.55 0.71 -13.12
N ARG A 75 -17.17 1.39 -12.02
CA ARG A 75 -18.10 1.88 -10.98
C ARG A 75 -18.48 3.35 -11.19
N ASN A 76 -18.05 3.96 -12.30
CA ASN A 76 -18.38 5.30 -12.76
C ASN A 76 -18.21 6.41 -11.69
N PRO A 77 -17.09 6.48 -10.94
CA PRO A 77 -16.89 7.53 -9.95
C PRO A 77 -16.76 8.89 -10.60
N LYS A 78 -17.12 9.94 -9.86
CA LYS A 78 -17.03 11.34 -10.28
C LYS A 78 -15.64 11.71 -10.81
N ARG A 79 -14.58 11.17 -10.21
CA ARG A 79 -13.20 11.46 -10.58
C ARG A 79 -12.26 10.33 -10.16
N ILE A 80 -11.25 10.06 -10.98
CA ILE A 80 -10.18 9.10 -10.69
C ILE A 80 -8.85 9.82 -10.78
N VAL A 81 -8.10 9.80 -9.68
CA VAL A 81 -6.82 10.47 -9.55
C VAL A 81 -5.75 9.44 -9.20
N ILE A 82 -4.74 9.31 -10.06
CA ILE A 82 -3.51 8.61 -9.71
C ILE A 82 -2.64 9.60 -8.95
N ALA A 83 -2.50 9.38 -7.65
CA ALA A 83 -1.88 10.34 -6.75
C ALA A 83 -0.68 9.70 -6.05
N THR A 84 0.53 10.09 -6.46
CA THR A 84 1.76 9.61 -5.84
C THR A 84 2.91 10.56 -6.09
N GLY A 85 3.88 10.57 -5.20
CA GLY A 85 5.12 11.33 -5.33
C GLY A 85 6.30 10.41 -5.07
N SER A 86 7.30 10.44 -5.95
CA SER A 86 8.47 9.58 -5.84
C SER A 86 9.21 9.83 -4.52
N GLY A 87 9.45 8.75 -3.76
CA GLY A 87 10.09 8.82 -2.43
C GLY A 87 11.61 8.88 -2.46
N GLY A 88 12.24 8.45 -3.55
CA GLY A 88 13.70 8.36 -3.70
C GLY A 88 14.25 8.87 -5.03
N GLY A 89 13.39 9.27 -5.97
CA GLY A 89 13.80 9.80 -7.28
C GLY A 89 12.94 10.95 -7.76
N ASN A 90 13.03 11.26 -9.06
CA ASN A 90 12.21 12.28 -9.69
C ASN A 90 10.85 11.69 -10.11
N THR A 91 9.73 12.25 -9.64
CA THR A 91 8.39 11.72 -9.96
C THR A 91 8.10 11.72 -11.46
N LYS A 92 8.52 12.76 -12.20
CA LYS A 92 8.24 12.87 -13.65
C LYS A 92 8.92 11.76 -14.44
N GLN A 93 10.12 11.35 -14.05
CA GLN A 93 10.80 10.20 -14.67
C GLN A 93 10.05 8.89 -14.45
N VAL A 94 9.56 8.65 -13.21
CA VAL A 94 8.75 7.46 -12.93
C VAL A 94 7.43 7.50 -13.70
N LEU A 95 6.79 8.68 -13.78
CA LEU A 95 5.53 8.90 -14.48
C LEU A 95 5.60 8.50 -15.97
N GLU A 96 6.71 8.76 -16.67
CA GLU A 96 6.82 8.43 -18.10
C GLU A 96 6.48 6.96 -18.40
N ARG A 97 6.82 6.06 -17.47
CA ARG A 97 6.52 4.63 -17.56
C ARG A 97 5.02 4.33 -17.53
N TYR A 98 4.27 5.06 -16.71
CA TYR A 98 2.83 4.85 -16.51
C TYR A 98 1.95 5.81 -17.33
N ARG A 99 2.54 6.80 -17.99
CA ARG A 99 1.84 7.87 -18.73
C ARG A 99 0.86 7.30 -19.76
N HIS A 100 1.25 6.23 -20.45
CA HIS A 100 0.38 5.57 -21.43
C HIS A 100 -0.93 5.06 -20.80
N ILE A 101 -0.87 4.27 -19.73
CA ILE A 101 -2.07 3.78 -19.02
C ILE A 101 -2.92 4.91 -18.45
N ILE A 102 -2.29 5.92 -17.84
CA ILE A 102 -3.03 7.06 -17.26
C ILE A 102 -3.79 7.81 -18.36
N SER A 103 -3.14 8.02 -19.52
CA SER A 103 -3.71 8.76 -20.64
C SER A 103 -4.80 7.95 -21.37
N GLU A 104 -4.52 6.69 -21.70
CA GLU A 104 -5.46 5.75 -22.33
C GLU A 104 -6.72 5.56 -21.49
N LYS A 105 -6.57 5.54 -20.16
CA LYS A 105 -7.70 5.40 -19.23
C LYS A 105 -8.28 6.74 -18.80
N SER A 106 -7.82 7.87 -19.35
CA SER A 106 -8.33 9.22 -19.07
C SER A 106 -8.39 9.53 -17.58
N CYS A 107 -7.38 9.09 -16.82
CA CYS A 107 -7.25 9.38 -15.40
C CYS A 107 -6.45 10.66 -15.19
N GLU A 108 -6.73 11.36 -14.10
CA GLU A 108 -5.89 12.47 -13.68
C GLU A 108 -4.63 11.95 -12.99
N PHE A 109 -3.53 12.69 -13.08
CA PHE A 109 -2.34 12.47 -12.28
C PHE A 109 -2.04 13.69 -11.41
N ILE A 110 -1.83 13.46 -10.11
CA ILE A 110 -1.36 14.48 -9.17
C ILE A 110 -0.05 13.99 -8.54
N ASP A 111 1.01 14.79 -8.66
CA ASP A 111 2.25 14.58 -7.91
C ASP A 111 2.06 15.08 -6.48
N LEU A 112 2.07 14.16 -5.51
CA LEU A 112 1.92 14.51 -4.09
C LEU A 112 3.13 15.29 -3.53
N ASN A 113 4.25 15.34 -4.25
CA ASN A 113 5.39 16.19 -3.93
C ASN A 113 5.22 17.63 -4.40
N GLU A 114 4.22 17.92 -5.23
CA GLU A 114 3.91 19.27 -5.73
C GLU A 114 2.60 19.78 -5.12
N GLY A 115 2.52 21.11 -4.96
CA GLY A 115 1.35 21.77 -4.38
C GLY A 115 0.16 21.88 -5.35
N PRO A 116 -0.94 22.54 -4.94
CA PRO A 116 -1.08 23.30 -3.69
C PRO A 116 -1.14 22.39 -2.46
N PHE A 117 -0.63 22.91 -1.33
CA PHE A 117 -0.60 22.19 -0.06
C PHE A 117 -1.57 22.76 0.97
N ILE A 118 -1.97 21.89 1.91
CA ILE A 118 -2.52 22.24 3.21
C ILE A 118 -1.57 21.76 4.31
N ARG A 119 -1.53 22.46 5.44
CA ARG A 119 -0.77 22.04 6.62
C ARG A 119 -1.67 21.25 7.55
N VAL A 120 -1.24 20.08 7.99
CA VAL A 120 -1.96 19.25 8.97
C VAL A 120 -1.07 18.92 10.16
N ASN A 121 -1.66 18.87 11.35
CA ASN A 121 -0.99 18.36 12.54
C ASN A 121 -1.06 16.83 12.55
N ILE A 122 0.00 16.20 13.03
CA ILE A 122 0.11 14.75 13.20
C ILE A 122 0.60 14.44 14.60
N ASN A 123 0.18 13.29 15.14
CA ASN A 123 0.58 12.85 16.47
C ASN A 123 1.99 12.26 16.45
N HIS A 124 2.99 13.04 16.06
CA HIS A 124 4.40 12.63 15.99
C HIS A 124 5.28 13.73 16.59
N SER A 125 6.41 13.37 17.20
CA SER A 125 7.25 14.34 17.90
C SER A 125 8.06 15.21 16.94
N MET A 126 8.55 14.64 15.84
CA MET A 126 9.42 15.35 14.90
C MET A 126 9.38 14.72 13.50
N PRO A 127 8.56 15.24 12.57
CA PRO A 127 7.78 16.47 12.67
C PRO A 127 6.42 16.26 13.35
N SER A 128 5.86 17.30 13.97
CA SER A 128 4.50 17.30 14.56
C SER A 128 3.41 17.83 13.63
N SER A 129 3.80 18.29 12.46
CA SER A 129 2.91 18.69 11.36
C SER A 129 3.62 18.46 10.03
N THR A 130 2.85 18.31 8.96
CA THR A 130 3.39 18.15 7.60
C THR A 130 2.48 18.84 6.61
N ASN A 131 3.02 19.25 5.47
CA ASN A 131 2.19 19.58 4.33
C ASN A 131 1.61 18.32 3.69
N LEU A 132 0.41 18.43 3.13
CA LEU A 132 -0.21 17.44 2.25
C LEU A 132 -0.78 18.15 1.02
N ASN A 133 -0.78 17.48 -0.14
CA ASN A 133 -1.46 18.01 -1.33
C ASN A 133 -2.97 18.21 -1.05
N LYS A 134 -3.57 19.28 -1.60
CA LYS A 134 -5.00 19.61 -1.41
C LYS A 134 -5.98 18.51 -1.81
N LEU A 135 -5.57 17.55 -2.64
CA LEU A 135 -6.35 16.33 -2.90
C LEU A 135 -6.85 15.65 -1.61
N TYR A 136 -6.12 15.81 -0.49
CA TYR A 136 -6.54 15.34 0.82
C TYR A 136 -7.96 15.80 1.22
N GLU A 137 -8.34 17.04 0.89
CA GLU A 137 -9.63 17.62 1.25
C GLU A 137 -10.76 17.19 0.29
N GLU A 138 -10.39 16.78 -0.92
CA GLU A 138 -11.32 16.47 -2.01
C GLU A 138 -11.64 14.97 -2.09
N MET A 139 -10.66 14.10 -1.80
CA MET A 139 -10.82 12.66 -1.96
C MET A 139 -11.85 12.08 -0.98
N THR A 140 -12.72 11.21 -1.49
CA THR A 140 -13.74 10.51 -0.68
C THR A 140 -13.46 9.02 -0.59
N CYS A 141 -12.62 8.49 -1.47
CA CYS A 141 -12.18 7.10 -1.49
C CYS A 141 -10.67 7.03 -1.77
N MET A 142 -9.91 6.27 -0.97
CA MET A 142 -8.47 6.06 -1.17
C MET A 142 -8.14 4.58 -1.30
N ILE A 143 -7.46 4.23 -2.39
CA ILE A 143 -7.00 2.88 -2.70
C ILE A 143 -5.47 2.88 -2.71
N SER A 144 -4.85 2.03 -1.90
CA SER A 144 -3.40 1.80 -1.93
C SER A 144 -3.07 0.62 -2.83
N PHE A 145 -2.08 0.77 -3.70
CA PHE A 145 -1.51 -0.35 -4.48
C PHE A 145 0.01 -0.37 -4.33
N THR A 146 0.56 -1.45 -3.77
CA THR A 146 2.00 -1.53 -3.46
C THR A 146 2.55 -2.94 -3.56
N GLN A 147 3.86 -3.04 -3.75
CA GLN A 147 4.56 -4.32 -3.65
C GLN A 147 4.97 -4.57 -2.19
N LEU A 148 4.94 -5.84 -1.78
CA LEU A 148 5.36 -6.30 -0.47
C LEU A 148 6.89 -6.35 -0.40
N LYS A 149 7.49 -5.80 0.67
CA LYS A 149 8.96 -5.77 0.84
C LYS A 149 9.34 -6.04 2.29
N ILE A 150 10.45 -6.73 2.52
CA ILE A 150 11.26 -6.51 3.72
C ILE A 150 11.89 -5.12 3.61
N HIS A 151 11.93 -4.36 4.70
CA HIS A 151 12.46 -3.00 4.69
C HIS A 151 13.35 -2.76 5.91
N GLU A 152 14.58 -2.29 5.69
CA GLU A 152 15.59 -2.09 6.74
C GLU A 152 15.12 -1.20 7.91
N GLU A 153 14.52 -0.03 7.64
CA GLU A 153 14.06 0.89 8.69
C GLU A 153 12.61 0.66 9.18
N GLY A 154 11.76 -0.01 8.40
CA GLY A 154 10.32 -0.12 8.65
C GLY A 154 9.84 -1.54 8.94
N THR A 155 10.77 -2.49 9.01
CA THR A 155 10.57 -3.95 9.01
C THR A 155 9.97 -4.49 7.71
N ILE A 156 8.84 -3.91 7.28
CA ILE A 156 8.17 -4.22 6.02
C ILE A 156 7.82 -2.95 5.25
N SER A 157 7.54 -3.10 3.95
CA SER A 157 6.72 -2.16 3.20
C SER A 157 5.43 -2.84 2.78
N GLY A 158 4.33 -2.30 3.27
CA GLY A 158 2.98 -2.62 2.85
C GLY A 158 2.20 -1.32 2.60
N THR A 159 0.89 -1.44 2.62
CA THR A 159 -0.04 -0.35 2.32
C THR A 159 0.09 0.83 3.27
N VAL A 160 0.16 0.60 4.59
CA VAL A 160 0.14 1.72 5.55
C VAL A 160 1.37 2.60 5.35
N LYS A 161 2.56 1.97 5.21
CA LYS A 161 3.81 2.67 4.92
C LYS A 161 3.80 3.33 3.55
N ASN A 162 3.27 2.67 2.51
CA ASN A 162 3.19 3.23 1.16
C ASN A 162 2.43 4.57 1.20
N VAL A 163 1.23 4.56 1.77
CA VAL A 163 0.42 5.78 1.90
C VAL A 163 1.11 6.80 2.81
N ALA A 164 1.52 6.41 4.03
CA ALA A 164 2.15 7.34 4.97
C ALA A 164 3.37 8.06 4.39
N MET A 165 4.14 7.41 3.51
CA MET A 165 5.33 7.97 2.90
C MET A 165 5.09 8.64 1.55
N SER A 166 3.95 8.41 0.87
CA SER A 166 3.64 9.07 -0.41
C SER A 166 3.16 10.53 -0.24
N TRP A 167 2.43 10.80 0.84
CA TRP A 167 1.77 12.10 1.05
C TRP A 167 2.65 13.28 1.50
N PRO A 168 3.64 13.12 2.40
CA PRO A 168 4.49 14.23 2.84
C PRO A 168 5.40 14.69 1.68
N PRO A 169 5.40 15.96 1.26
CA PRO A 169 6.08 16.36 0.03
C PRO A 169 7.60 16.38 0.16
N SER A 170 8.31 15.90 -0.86
CA SER A 170 9.78 15.94 -0.90
C SER A 170 10.36 17.36 -0.81
N ALA A 171 9.61 18.40 -1.22
CA ALA A 171 10.03 19.80 -1.07
C ALA A 171 10.23 20.22 0.40
N GLU A 172 9.50 19.58 1.34
CA GLU A 172 9.66 19.81 2.78
C GLU A 172 10.61 18.79 3.42
N HIS A 173 10.44 17.51 3.10
CA HIS A 173 11.12 16.43 3.82
C HIS A 173 12.41 15.94 3.15
N GLY A 174 12.69 16.35 1.91
CA GLY A 174 13.85 15.92 1.12
C GLY A 174 13.58 14.67 0.26
N THR A 175 14.57 14.31 -0.56
CA THR A 175 14.60 13.09 -1.38
C THR A 175 15.91 12.33 -1.11
N PRO A 176 15.93 11.30 -0.24
CA PRO A 176 14.80 10.74 0.51
C PRO A 176 14.31 11.65 1.65
N LYS A 177 13.11 11.40 2.17
CA LYS A 177 12.34 12.24 3.12
C LYS A 177 12.93 12.34 4.54
N LYS A 178 14.24 12.62 4.67
CA LYS A 178 15.03 12.58 5.91
C LYS A 178 15.23 13.95 6.59
N ASN A 179 14.99 15.08 5.91
CA ASN A 179 15.38 16.42 6.37
C ASN A 179 14.67 16.93 7.63
N THR A 180 13.59 16.27 8.06
CA THR A 180 12.69 16.73 9.12
C THR A 180 12.57 15.74 10.27
N GLY A 181 13.40 14.70 10.28
CA GLY A 181 13.41 13.70 11.36
C GLY A 181 12.40 12.56 11.20
N ILE A 182 11.66 12.46 10.09
CA ILE A 182 10.75 11.32 9.82
C ILE A 182 11.43 9.97 10.09
N HIS A 183 12.68 9.82 9.65
CA HIS A 183 13.43 8.58 9.78
C HIS A 183 14.07 8.35 11.16
N ASN A 184 14.05 9.35 12.06
CA ASN A 184 14.47 9.15 13.45
C ASN A 184 13.44 8.27 14.19
N ASP A 185 12.17 8.39 13.81
CA ASP A 185 11.10 7.50 14.27
C ASP A 185 10.11 7.17 13.13
N LEU A 186 10.58 6.37 12.17
CA LEU A 186 9.79 6.03 10.98
C LEU A 186 8.47 5.31 11.33
N HIS A 187 8.50 4.39 12.28
CA HIS A 187 7.29 3.66 12.71
C HIS A 187 6.27 4.58 13.38
N GLY A 188 6.72 5.49 14.25
CA GLY A 188 5.86 6.47 14.90
C GLY A 188 5.23 7.43 13.89
N PHE A 189 5.99 7.82 12.86
CA PHE A 189 5.51 8.63 11.75
C PHE A 189 4.47 7.89 10.90
N ILE A 190 4.73 6.63 10.51
CA ILE A 190 3.78 5.79 9.76
C ILE A 190 2.45 5.70 10.50
N ARG A 191 2.49 5.40 11.81
CA ARG A 191 1.28 5.38 12.65
C ARG A 191 0.61 6.76 12.69
N ALA A 192 1.34 7.84 12.93
CA ALA A 192 0.75 9.18 13.01
C ALA A 192 0.05 9.60 11.71
N MET A 193 0.64 9.29 10.55
CA MET A 193 0.02 9.56 9.25
C MET A 193 -1.23 8.72 9.02
N SER A 194 -1.22 7.45 9.44
CA SER A 194 -2.37 6.56 9.30
C SER A 194 -3.60 7.00 10.10
N GLU A 195 -3.42 7.77 11.18
CA GLU A 195 -4.51 8.34 11.97
C GLU A 195 -5.30 9.41 11.20
N ILE A 196 -4.68 10.03 10.18
CA ILE A 196 -5.29 11.11 9.40
C ILE A 196 -5.58 10.71 7.94
N LEU A 197 -5.01 9.59 7.47
CA LEU A 197 -5.11 9.08 6.09
C LEU A 197 -5.85 7.73 6.06
N PRO A 198 -7.19 7.72 6.09
CA PRO A 198 -7.98 6.49 6.01
C PRO A 198 -7.84 5.84 4.62
N ILE A 199 -7.54 4.55 4.56
CA ILE A 199 -7.39 3.75 3.33
C ILE A 199 -8.60 2.82 3.24
N ASP A 200 -9.40 2.90 2.16
CA ASP A 200 -10.61 2.07 2.02
C ASP A 200 -10.35 0.70 1.43
N LEU A 201 -9.34 0.62 0.57
CA LEU A 201 -8.97 -0.60 -0.12
C LEU A 201 -7.46 -0.66 -0.23
N SER A 202 -6.90 -1.75 0.25
CA SER A 202 -5.48 -2.02 0.23
C SER A 202 -5.26 -3.16 -0.73
N VAL A 203 -4.33 -3.00 -1.68
CA VAL A 203 -3.89 -4.05 -2.59
C VAL A 203 -2.38 -4.16 -2.46
N VAL A 204 -1.92 -5.28 -1.91
CA VAL A 204 -0.52 -5.60 -1.72
C VAL A 204 -0.16 -6.78 -2.62
N SER A 205 0.67 -6.52 -3.61
CA SER A 205 1.21 -7.59 -4.45
C SER A 205 2.49 -8.16 -3.85
N ALA A 206 2.55 -9.48 -3.77
CA ALA A 206 3.76 -10.23 -3.50
C ALA A 206 4.34 -10.84 -4.80
N ASN A 207 4.04 -10.24 -5.96
CA ASN A 207 4.46 -10.72 -7.27
C ASN A 207 5.07 -9.61 -8.17
N PRO A 208 6.35 -9.22 -7.94
CA PRO A 208 7.26 -9.82 -6.98
C PRO A 208 7.17 -9.19 -5.58
N ALA A 209 7.43 -9.99 -4.56
CA ALA A 209 7.79 -9.51 -3.23
C ALA A 209 9.31 -9.31 -3.15
N MET A 210 9.77 -8.31 -2.40
CA MET A 210 11.19 -8.10 -2.16
C MET A 210 11.61 -8.69 -0.81
N ILE A 211 12.52 -9.66 -0.81
CA ILE A 211 13.12 -10.22 0.40
C ILE A 211 14.56 -9.72 0.60
N GLY A 212 15.11 -9.87 1.81
CA GLY A 212 16.46 -9.41 2.14
C GLY A 212 16.53 -7.89 2.33
N THR A 213 17.57 -7.25 1.78
CA THR A 213 17.92 -5.85 2.07
C THR A 213 17.09 -4.83 1.27
N GLY A 214 15.76 -4.82 1.43
CA GLY A 214 14.92 -3.76 0.87
C GLY A 214 15.13 -2.40 1.58
N PRO A 215 14.63 -1.28 1.01
CA PRO A 215 13.60 -1.22 -0.03
C PRO A 215 14.08 -1.21 -1.49
N GLY A 216 15.37 -1.34 -1.75
CA GLY A 216 15.91 -1.28 -3.13
C GLY A 216 17.10 -2.18 -3.44
N LYS A 217 17.67 -2.86 -2.43
CA LYS A 217 18.81 -3.79 -2.60
C LYS A 217 18.43 -5.24 -2.28
N GLY A 218 17.14 -5.51 -2.11
CA GLY A 218 16.62 -6.84 -1.86
C GLY A 218 16.54 -7.67 -3.14
N ILE A 219 16.06 -8.90 -2.98
CA ILE A 219 15.91 -9.87 -4.07
C ILE A 219 14.41 -9.98 -4.39
N PRO A 220 13.99 -9.67 -5.63
CA PRO A 220 12.60 -9.88 -6.04
C PRO A 220 12.29 -11.38 -6.16
N LYS A 221 11.12 -11.78 -5.67
CA LYS A 221 10.60 -13.15 -5.70
C LYS A 221 9.17 -13.15 -6.20
N HIS A 222 8.95 -13.79 -7.34
CA HIS A 222 7.62 -13.98 -7.92
C HIS A 222 6.91 -15.12 -7.19
N THR A 223 5.90 -14.78 -6.39
CA THR A 223 5.12 -15.76 -5.62
C THR A 223 3.75 -16.03 -6.23
N GLY A 224 3.31 -15.16 -7.15
CA GLY A 224 1.95 -15.12 -7.67
C GLY A 224 0.90 -14.63 -6.67
N LEU A 225 1.27 -14.35 -5.42
CA LEU A 225 0.32 -13.96 -4.38
C LEU A 225 -0.03 -12.47 -4.45
N VAL A 226 -1.32 -12.19 -4.24
CA VAL A 226 -1.85 -10.85 -3.98
C VAL A 226 -2.72 -10.93 -2.75
N VAL A 227 -2.60 -9.91 -1.90
CA VAL A 227 -3.44 -9.72 -0.71
C VAL A 227 -4.19 -8.42 -0.90
N ALA A 228 -5.51 -8.44 -0.75
CA ALA A 228 -6.31 -7.23 -0.72
C ALA A 228 -7.23 -7.21 0.50
N GLY A 229 -7.65 -6.02 0.93
CA GLY A 229 -8.59 -5.92 2.04
C GLY A 229 -9.05 -4.51 2.37
N THR A 230 -10.03 -4.42 3.26
CA THR A 230 -10.69 -3.17 3.65
C THR A 230 -10.18 -2.57 4.97
N ASP A 231 -9.33 -3.30 5.68
CA ASP A 231 -8.52 -2.76 6.77
C ASP A 231 -7.03 -2.78 6.38
N PRO A 232 -6.37 -1.62 6.20
CA PRO A 232 -4.96 -1.57 5.83
C PRO A 232 -4.01 -2.18 6.86
N PHE A 233 -4.35 -2.18 8.16
CA PHE A 233 -3.51 -2.80 9.18
C PHE A 233 -3.64 -4.32 9.18
N ALA A 234 -4.82 -4.83 8.84
CA ALA A 234 -5.03 -6.26 8.67
C ALA A 234 -4.30 -6.78 7.43
N VAL A 235 -4.35 -6.02 6.32
CA VAL A 235 -3.60 -6.34 5.10
C VAL A 235 -2.09 -6.30 5.34
N ASP A 236 -1.57 -5.28 6.03
CA ASP A 236 -0.15 -5.22 6.37
C ASP A 236 0.25 -6.30 7.39
N THR A 237 -0.65 -6.71 8.29
CA THR A 237 -0.43 -7.85 9.18
C THR A 237 -0.28 -9.13 8.36
N VAL A 238 -1.14 -9.38 7.38
CA VAL A 238 -1.01 -10.53 6.48
C VAL A 238 0.27 -10.43 5.65
N GLY A 239 0.62 -9.25 5.16
CA GLY A 239 1.91 -9.02 4.50
C GLY A 239 3.11 -9.35 5.40
N ALA A 240 3.07 -8.93 6.68
CA ALA A 240 4.09 -9.26 7.67
C ALA A 240 4.21 -10.78 7.86
N ARG A 241 3.06 -11.46 7.97
CA ARG A 241 2.96 -12.91 8.10
C ARG A 241 3.60 -13.66 6.94
N LEU A 242 3.33 -13.25 5.71
CA LEU A 242 3.98 -13.82 4.52
C LEU A 242 5.51 -13.67 4.57
N LEU A 243 6.00 -12.54 5.08
CA LEU A 243 7.44 -12.30 5.27
C LEU A 243 8.05 -13.00 6.50
N GLY A 244 7.28 -13.79 7.24
CA GLY A 244 7.75 -14.52 8.42
C GLY A 244 7.68 -13.74 9.73
N PHE A 245 7.04 -12.57 9.75
CA PHE A 245 6.90 -11.74 10.95
C PHE A 245 5.52 -11.88 11.59
N LYS A 246 5.51 -11.91 12.93
CA LYS A 246 4.28 -11.62 13.69
C LYS A 246 4.07 -10.10 13.77
N PRO A 247 2.83 -9.59 13.87
CA PRO A 247 2.57 -8.15 13.92
C PRO A 247 3.31 -7.42 15.05
N GLN A 248 3.60 -8.11 16.16
CA GLN A 248 4.40 -7.58 17.28
C GLN A 248 5.85 -7.24 16.88
N ALA A 249 6.39 -7.87 15.83
CA ALA A 249 7.72 -7.56 15.30
C ALA A 249 7.74 -6.30 14.42
N VAL A 250 6.58 -5.76 14.04
CA VAL A 250 6.44 -4.55 13.22
C VAL A 250 5.82 -3.46 14.09
N ARG A 251 6.64 -2.53 14.58
CA ARG A 251 6.23 -1.59 15.64
C ARG A 251 4.96 -0.79 15.33
N TYR A 252 4.77 -0.36 14.08
CA TYR A 252 3.57 0.42 13.71
C TYR A 252 2.30 -0.44 13.72
N LEU A 253 2.39 -1.74 13.41
CA LEU A 253 1.28 -2.68 13.52
C LEU A 253 0.97 -2.94 15.00
N TYR A 254 2.00 -3.21 15.80
CA TYR A 254 1.82 -3.40 17.24
C TYR A 254 1.12 -2.20 17.90
N GLU A 255 1.60 -0.98 17.65
CA GLU A 255 0.98 0.24 18.16
C GLU A 255 -0.45 0.45 17.63
N ALA A 256 -0.70 0.11 16.36
CA ALA A 256 -2.04 0.22 15.77
C ALA A 256 -3.05 -0.70 16.45
N GLY A 257 -2.67 -1.95 16.74
CA GLY A 257 -3.51 -2.88 17.49
C GLY A 257 -3.81 -2.39 18.91
N GLN A 258 -2.81 -1.86 19.62
CA GLN A 258 -2.99 -1.29 20.96
C GLN A 258 -3.93 -0.08 20.98
N LYS A 259 -3.93 0.71 19.91
CA LYS A 259 -4.76 1.92 19.76
C LYS A 259 -6.11 1.69 19.07
N GLY A 260 -6.37 0.48 18.57
CA GLY A 260 -7.58 0.16 17.81
C GLY A 260 -7.69 0.92 16.48
N LEU A 261 -6.56 1.23 15.82
CA LEU A 261 -6.56 1.90 14.50
C LEU A 261 -6.99 0.97 13.36
N GLY A 262 -6.86 -0.34 13.58
CA GLY A 262 -7.29 -1.41 12.70
C GLY A 262 -7.01 -2.77 13.34
N GLU A 263 -7.43 -3.83 12.67
CA GLU A 263 -7.23 -5.18 13.18
C GLU A 263 -5.82 -5.70 12.90
N THR A 264 -5.19 -6.29 13.91
CA THR A 264 -3.84 -6.89 13.81
C THR A 264 -3.81 -8.31 14.38
N ASP A 265 -4.91 -8.80 14.95
CA ASP A 265 -5.09 -10.19 15.34
C ASP A 265 -5.74 -10.95 14.18
N ILE A 266 -5.00 -11.89 13.60
CA ILE A 266 -5.46 -12.72 12.48
C ILE A 266 -6.73 -13.51 12.82
N ASN A 267 -6.98 -13.84 14.09
CA ASN A 267 -8.17 -14.59 14.50
C ASN A 267 -9.45 -13.75 14.46
N ARG A 268 -9.33 -12.43 14.30
CA ARG A 268 -10.44 -11.47 14.24
C ARG A 268 -10.67 -10.92 12.82
N MET A 269 -9.97 -11.48 11.83
CA MET A 269 -10.09 -11.12 10.42
C MET A 269 -11.02 -12.09 9.68
N ASN A 270 -11.70 -11.59 8.66
CA ASN A 270 -12.50 -12.43 7.75
C ASN A 270 -11.66 -12.76 6.50
N PHE A 271 -11.28 -14.02 6.34
CA PHE A 271 -10.48 -14.47 5.19
C PHE A 271 -11.33 -15.01 4.05
N TYR A 272 -10.95 -14.64 2.82
CA TYR A 272 -11.54 -15.10 1.58
C TYR A 272 -10.45 -15.57 0.61
N GLY A 273 -10.75 -16.59 -0.20
CA GLY A 273 -9.79 -17.16 -1.14
C GLY A 273 -8.86 -18.16 -0.46
N ILE A 274 -7.55 -18.02 -0.67
CA ILE A 274 -6.54 -18.93 -0.15
C ILE A 274 -6.41 -18.76 1.38
N PRO A 275 -6.43 -19.84 2.18
CA PRO A 275 -6.17 -19.75 3.61
C PRO A 275 -4.78 -19.17 3.92
N LEU A 276 -4.67 -18.35 4.96
CA LEU A 276 -3.42 -17.68 5.35
C LEU A 276 -2.23 -18.66 5.49
N ILE A 277 -2.44 -19.79 6.16
CA ILE A 277 -1.39 -20.82 6.34
C ILE A 277 -0.89 -21.34 5.00
N GLN A 278 -1.78 -21.58 4.03
CA GLN A 278 -1.38 -22.02 2.69
C GLN A 278 -0.65 -20.90 1.95
N ALA A 279 -1.08 -19.65 2.10
CA ALA A 279 -0.41 -18.50 1.51
C ALA A 279 1.01 -18.31 2.07
N GLU A 280 1.22 -18.50 3.38
CA GLU A 280 2.54 -18.48 4.02
C GLU A 280 3.46 -19.57 3.44
N LYS A 281 2.97 -20.81 3.38
CA LYS A 281 3.70 -21.95 2.79
C LYS A 281 4.09 -21.71 1.34
N ASP A 282 3.15 -21.20 0.55
CA ASP A 282 3.35 -20.89 -0.85
C ASP A 282 4.37 -19.76 -1.04
N PHE A 283 4.24 -18.71 -0.23
CA PHE A 283 5.16 -17.57 -0.23
C PHE A 283 6.57 -18.04 0.12
N SER A 284 6.73 -18.74 1.24
CA SER A 284 8.04 -19.15 1.74
C SER A 284 8.72 -20.13 0.80
N LEU A 285 7.95 -21.01 0.14
CA LEU A 285 8.48 -21.93 -0.87
C LEU A 285 9.06 -21.14 -2.06
N SER A 286 8.32 -20.15 -2.58
CA SER A 286 8.80 -19.30 -3.67
C SER A 286 9.95 -18.37 -3.26
N ALA A 287 9.90 -17.83 -2.04
CA ALA A 287 10.85 -16.83 -1.56
C ALA A 287 12.17 -17.46 -1.08
N TYR A 288 12.08 -18.53 -0.31
CA TYR A 288 13.18 -19.13 0.45
C TYR A 288 13.48 -20.58 0.05
N GLY A 289 12.67 -21.20 -0.80
CA GLY A 289 12.85 -22.60 -1.22
C GLY A 289 12.39 -23.62 -0.18
N THR A 290 11.63 -23.21 0.84
CA THR A 290 11.10 -24.10 1.88
C THR A 290 9.69 -23.69 2.27
N SER A 291 8.80 -24.67 2.44
CA SER A 291 7.41 -24.45 2.85
C SER A 291 7.32 -24.32 4.37
N ILE A 292 6.97 -23.14 4.87
CA ILE A 292 6.95 -22.77 6.28
C ILE A 292 5.69 -21.92 6.53
N SER A 293 5.03 -22.13 7.67
CA SER A 293 4.01 -21.24 8.20
C SER A 293 4.46 -20.74 9.56
N VAL A 294 4.13 -19.50 9.92
CA VAL A 294 4.70 -18.84 11.11
C VAL A 294 4.15 -19.42 12.42
N ASP A 295 2.98 -20.06 12.40
CA ASP A 295 2.37 -20.69 13.60
C ASP A 295 2.31 -22.23 13.53
N GLU A 296 2.84 -22.85 12.48
CA GLU A 296 2.98 -24.32 12.41
C GLU A 296 4.44 -24.72 12.65
N ASN A 297 4.65 -25.65 13.59
CA ASN A 297 5.95 -26.27 13.87
C ASN A 297 6.22 -27.44 12.92
#